data_AF-A0A819D5H1-F1
#
_entry.id   AF-A0A819D5H1-F1
#
_cell.length_a   1.000
_cell.length_b   1.000
_cell.length_c   1.000
_cell.angle_alpha   90.00
_cell.angle_beta   90.00
_cell.angle_gamma   90.00
#
_symmetry.space_group_name_H-M   'P 1'
#
loop_
_entity.id
_entity.type
_entity.pdbx_description
1 polymer ?
#
loop_
_entity_poly.entity_id
_entity_poly.type
_entity_poly.pdbx_seq_one_letter_code
_entity_poly.pdbx_strand_id
1 'polypeptide(L)'
;MAAAANSSLLFDNVNKLLSTFIPAHNQHDCNQLYASIGVKSHGTITFPDNKSNRAEFIRVPPDASVTHVKDLLNRLWCNGRPSLVISVTGGAKEYNMKPKLLRAFRRGLLKVARTTGAWIITGGMNTGIMKLVGEIVQINPDRSRPIHLIGIATWGCVSGFQQLDVHGANVHYAKPRSEQKGEAPLEPNHTEYIFVDDGSERKYGREISFRAKLEQAISGGFFASKPTASYLNNQSTSASTTPSLRPEQSDPVPVVLLVVEGGPNTVRTVHEAVVQNNIPAVFLEGTGRCCDLFAKAYHLYNENLTKLDISDETAANMDPNVLLKRYDELKNKLREELKEEIRAISGASDTSATATTKTPRKSEATTANKPNGAVDKIDYFELVYECIHTRKNFLNIISLNSRNPVEPDIDLVILQALLNATSSSGQSKTNMQRKREQLRLALEWNRVDIAKNFIMKNDRDWEIDLNDLFTLALNNDQIAFVKLFLDHDFSLTDLFRNHDKFITLYTNDQNEVSYI
;
A
#
# COMPACT_ATOMS: atom_id res chain seq x y z
N MET A 1 -7.28 -26.20 -35.64
CA MET A 1 -6.27 -25.31 -35.03
C MET A 1 -6.41 -23.82 -35.40
N ALA A 2 -6.95 -23.45 -36.58
CA ALA A 2 -7.16 -22.02 -36.91
C ALA A 2 -8.38 -21.35 -36.20
N ALA A 3 -9.40 -22.12 -35.80
CA ALA A 3 -10.59 -21.58 -35.14
C ALA A 3 -10.36 -21.18 -33.66
N ALA A 4 -9.46 -21.86 -32.94
CA ALA A 4 -9.14 -21.56 -31.54
C ALA A 4 -8.24 -20.32 -31.37
N ALA A 5 -7.44 -19.97 -32.39
CA ALA A 5 -6.62 -18.76 -32.39
C ALA A 5 -7.45 -17.49 -32.65
N ASN A 6 -8.51 -17.59 -33.46
CA ASN A 6 -9.40 -16.45 -33.74
C ASN A 6 -10.36 -16.15 -32.57
N SER A 7 -10.77 -17.15 -31.77
CA SER A 7 -11.59 -16.92 -30.58
C SER A 7 -10.80 -16.26 -29.45
N SER A 8 -9.52 -16.60 -29.26
CA SER A 8 -8.69 -15.95 -28.23
C SER A 8 -8.41 -14.48 -28.57
N LEU A 9 -8.14 -14.17 -29.85
CA LEU A 9 -7.94 -12.80 -30.33
C LEU A 9 -9.22 -11.94 -30.23
N LEU A 10 -10.40 -12.53 -30.45
CA LEU A 10 -11.69 -11.85 -30.27
C LEU A 10 -12.00 -11.61 -28.78
N PHE A 11 -11.78 -12.60 -27.91
CA PHE A 11 -11.96 -12.45 -26.46
C PHE A 11 -10.96 -11.46 -25.85
N ASP A 12 -9.70 -11.47 -26.29
CA ASP A 12 -8.67 -10.52 -25.86
C ASP A 12 -9.03 -9.09 -26.29
N ASN A 13 -9.55 -8.90 -27.51
CA ASN A 13 -9.99 -7.58 -27.97
C ASN A 13 -11.26 -7.09 -27.27
N VAL A 14 -12.20 -7.99 -26.94
CA VAL A 14 -13.43 -7.66 -26.23
C VAL A 14 -13.15 -7.32 -24.76
N ASN A 15 -12.31 -8.08 -24.04
CA ASN A 15 -11.92 -7.72 -22.67
C ASN A 15 -11.09 -6.43 -22.62
N LYS A 16 -10.26 -6.18 -23.64
CA LYS A 16 -9.49 -4.93 -23.78
C LYS A 16 -10.37 -3.73 -24.15
N LEU A 17 -11.53 -3.96 -24.79
CA LEU A 17 -12.59 -2.95 -25.05
C LEU A 17 -13.54 -2.77 -23.86
N LEU A 18 -13.80 -3.82 -23.07
CA LEU A 18 -14.65 -3.78 -21.88
C LEU A 18 -13.92 -3.19 -20.67
N SER A 19 -12.59 -3.31 -20.60
CA SER A 19 -11.78 -2.63 -19.59
C SER A 19 -11.55 -1.14 -19.89
N THR A 20 -12.04 -0.60 -21.01
CA THR A 20 -11.61 0.71 -21.54
C THR A 20 -12.73 1.73 -21.76
N PHE A 21 -13.95 1.48 -21.33
CA PHE A 21 -14.94 2.55 -21.20
C PHE A 21 -15.59 2.43 -19.85
N ILE A 22 -15.55 3.51 -19.05
CA ILE A 22 -16.61 3.76 -18.08
C ILE A 22 -17.89 3.67 -18.89
N PRO A 23 -18.75 2.66 -18.67
CA PRO A 23 -19.95 2.51 -19.46
C PRO A 23 -20.74 3.82 -19.43
N ALA A 24 -21.46 4.18 -20.49
CA ALA A 24 -22.17 5.46 -20.54
C ALA A 24 -23.10 5.70 -19.31
N HIS A 25 -23.61 4.63 -18.70
CA HIS A 25 -24.39 4.68 -17.47
C HIS A 25 -23.59 5.11 -16.22
N ASN A 26 -22.30 4.84 -16.17
CA ASN A 26 -21.39 5.22 -15.09
C ASN A 26 -20.79 6.62 -15.27
N GLN A 27 -20.92 7.24 -16.44
CA GLN A 27 -20.38 8.58 -16.71
C GLN A 27 -21.05 9.66 -15.85
N HIS A 28 -22.35 9.51 -15.57
CA HIS A 28 -23.07 10.41 -14.68
C HIS A 28 -22.53 10.34 -13.24
N ASP A 29 -22.32 9.13 -12.73
CA ASP A 29 -21.76 8.88 -11.41
C ASP A 29 -20.32 9.42 -11.30
N CYS A 30 -19.50 9.24 -12.34
CA CYS A 30 -18.17 9.86 -12.42
C CYS A 30 -18.26 11.40 -12.31
N ASN A 31 -19.15 12.03 -13.07
CA ASN A 31 -19.28 13.50 -13.05
C ASN A 31 -19.73 14.02 -11.69
N GLN A 32 -20.63 13.32 -10.99
CA GLN A 32 -21.03 13.66 -9.63
C GLN A 32 -19.86 13.57 -8.65
N LEU A 33 -19.07 12.49 -8.73
CA LEU A 33 -17.88 12.32 -7.90
C LEU A 33 -16.80 13.35 -8.24
N TYR A 34 -16.58 13.67 -9.51
CA TYR A 34 -15.61 14.70 -9.91
C TYR A 34 -15.94 16.07 -9.32
N ALA A 35 -17.22 16.45 -9.34
CA ALA A 35 -17.68 17.68 -8.71
C ALA A 35 -17.48 17.65 -7.19
N SER A 36 -17.78 16.54 -6.52
CA SER A 36 -17.66 16.42 -5.06
C SER A 36 -16.22 16.29 -4.56
N ILE A 37 -15.30 15.81 -5.41
CA ILE A 37 -13.85 15.75 -5.15
C ILE A 37 -13.19 17.13 -5.39
N GLY A 38 -13.78 17.97 -6.25
CA GLY A 38 -13.17 19.22 -6.69
C GLY A 38 -12.11 19.01 -7.78
N VAL A 39 -12.36 18.07 -8.70
CA VAL A 39 -11.44 17.74 -9.80
C VAL A 39 -11.22 18.96 -10.70
N LYS A 40 -9.96 19.35 -10.87
CA LYS A 40 -9.54 20.50 -11.70
C LYS A 40 -9.38 20.14 -13.17
N SER A 41 -8.85 18.95 -13.45
CA SER A 41 -8.60 18.43 -14.79
C SER A 41 -8.74 16.91 -14.75
N HIS A 42 -9.25 16.28 -15.80
CA HIS A 42 -9.42 14.83 -15.86
C HIS A 42 -9.47 14.33 -17.30
N GLY A 43 -9.22 13.04 -17.47
CA GLY A 43 -9.32 12.40 -18.78
C GLY A 43 -8.57 11.09 -18.80
N THR A 44 -8.10 10.72 -19.99
CA THR A 44 -7.27 9.52 -20.18
C THR A 44 -5.94 9.86 -20.80
N ILE A 45 -4.93 9.04 -20.53
CA ILE A 45 -3.57 9.19 -21.05
C ILE A 45 -3.23 7.97 -21.89
N THR A 46 -2.64 8.20 -23.05
CA THR A 46 -2.01 7.17 -23.86
C THR A 46 -0.55 7.52 -24.08
N PHE A 47 0.32 6.51 -24.00
CA PHE A 47 1.77 6.68 -24.07
C PHE A 47 2.31 6.22 -25.42
N PRO A 48 3.24 6.97 -26.05
CA PRO A 48 3.93 6.52 -27.25
C PRO A 48 4.68 5.19 -27.05
N ASP A 49 5.28 5.02 -25.86
CA ASP A 49 6.12 3.86 -25.50
C ASP A 49 5.29 2.62 -25.11
N ASN A 50 4.02 2.82 -24.72
CA ASN A 50 3.09 1.75 -24.41
C ASN A 50 1.70 2.10 -24.94
N LYS A 51 1.53 2.00 -26.26
CA LYS A 51 0.27 2.34 -26.95
C LYS A 51 -0.92 1.49 -26.53
N SER A 52 -0.67 0.32 -25.94
CA SER A 52 -1.71 -0.56 -25.44
C SER A 52 -2.24 -0.16 -24.07
N ASN A 53 -1.50 0.65 -23.32
CA ASN A 53 -1.93 1.11 -22.01
C ASN A 53 -2.67 2.45 -22.14
N ARG A 54 -3.87 2.52 -21.58
CA ARG A 54 -4.67 3.73 -21.46
C ARG A 54 -4.95 3.94 -19.98
N ALA A 55 -4.46 5.04 -19.44
CA ALA A 55 -4.55 5.32 -18.01
C ALA A 55 -5.62 6.39 -17.72
N GLU A 56 -6.45 6.17 -16.72
CA GLU A 56 -7.38 7.20 -16.22
C GLU A 56 -6.62 8.22 -15.35
N PHE A 57 -7.01 9.50 -15.39
CA PHE A 57 -6.41 10.48 -14.48
C PHE A 57 -7.38 11.55 -13.98
N ILE A 58 -7.10 12.02 -12.77
CA ILE A 58 -7.69 13.21 -12.16
C ILE A 58 -6.61 14.11 -11.56
N ARG A 59 -6.82 15.41 -11.62
CA ARG A 59 -6.07 16.43 -10.88
C ARG A 59 -6.96 16.97 -9.77
N VAL A 60 -6.48 16.91 -8.54
CA VAL A 60 -7.24 17.23 -7.33
C VAL A 60 -6.49 18.23 -6.44
N PRO A 61 -7.20 19.08 -5.67
CA PRO A 61 -6.55 19.87 -4.63
C PRO A 61 -6.08 19.00 -3.46
N PRO A 62 -5.16 19.47 -2.60
CA PRO A 62 -4.57 18.66 -1.52
C PRO A 62 -5.56 18.27 -0.42
N ASP A 63 -6.66 19.00 -0.28
CA ASP A 63 -7.74 18.81 0.68
C ASP A 63 -8.96 18.07 0.08
N ALA A 64 -8.83 17.55 -1.14
CA ALA A 64 -9.89 16.78 -1.79
C ALA A 64 -10.41 15.61 -0.93
N SER A 65 -11.71 15.32 -1.06
CA SER A 65 -12.36 14.24 -0.30
C SER A 65 -11.82 12.86 -0.69
N VAL A 66 -10.96 12.29 0.15
CA VAL A 66 -10.38 10.96 -0.06
C VAL A 66 -11.44 9.84 -0.06
N THR A 67 -12.57 10.05 0.61
CA THR A 67 -13.70 9.10 0.59
C THR A 67 -14.30 9.01 -0.81
N HIS A 68 -14.54 10.15 -1.46
CA HIS A 68 -15.07 10.16 -2.82
C HIS A 68 -14.04 9.66 -3.84
N VAL A 69 -12.74 9.92 -3.63
CA VAL A 69 -11.67 9.34 -4.45
C VAL A 69 -11.62 7.82 -4.29
N LYS A 70 -11.77 7.29 -3.07
CA LYS A 70 -11.89 5.85 -2.82
C LYS A 70 -13.09 5.27 -3.57
N ASP A 71 -14.25 5.93 -3.51
CA ASP A 71 -15.46 5.45 -4.18
C ASP A 71 -15.30 5.45 -5.70
N LEU A 72 -14.66 6.47 -6.27
CA LEU A 72 -14.27 6.52 -7.67
C LEU A 72 -13.41 5.32 -8.06
N LEU A 73 -12.35 5.03 -7.29
CA LEU A 73 -11.48 3.88 -7.53
C LEU A 73 -12.25 2.56 -7.45
N ASN A 74 -12.96 2.31 -6.34
CA ASN A 74 -13.66 1.05 -6.09
C ASN A 74 -14.79 0.78 -7.08
N ARG A 75 -15.58 1.81 -7.43
CA ARG A 75 -16.84 1.61 -8.16
C ARG A 75 -16.69 1.78 -9.66
N LEU A 76 -15.75 2.61 -10.11
CA LEU A 76 -15.77 3.11 -11.49
C LEU A 76 -14.47 2.84 -12.25
N TRP A 77 -13.31 2.91 -11.59
CA TRP A 77 -12.01 2.75 -12.27
C TRP A 77 -11.44 1.34 -12.15
N CYS A 78 -11.49 0.75 -10.95
CA CYS A 78 -10.76 -0.47 -10.66
C CYS A 78 -11.64 -1.73 -10.61
N ASN A 79 -12.83 -1.68 -11.22
CA ASN A 79 -13.76 -2.81 -11.38
C ASN A 79 -14.08 -3.57 -10.08
N GLY A 80 -14.17 -2.85 -8.97
CA GLY A 80 -14.44 -3.44 -7.67
C GLY A 80 -13.34 -3.13 -6.65
N ARG A 81 -13.51 -3.70 -5.46
CA ARG A 81 -12.66 -3.45 -4.30
C ARG A 81 -11.50 -4.47 -4.23
N PRO A 82 -10.28 -4.06 -3.86
CA PRO A 82 -9.15 -4.99 -3.75
C PRO A 82 -9.22 -5.80 -2.45
N SER A 83 -8.59 -6.97 -2.45
CA SER A 83 -8.36 -7.77 -1.24
C SER A 83 -7.15 -7.27 -0.41
N LEU A 84 -6.29 -6.46 -1.02
CA LEU A 84 -5.04 -5.95 -0.46
C LEU A 84 -4.59 -4.71 -1.24
N VAL A 85 -4.03 -3.72 -0.54
CA VAL A 85 -3.29 -2.62 -1.18
C VAL A 85 -1.82 -2.68 -0.77
N ILE A 86 -0.94 -2.63 -1.77
CA ILE A 86 0.51 -2.54 -1.59
C ILE A 86 0.95 -1.13 -1.96
N SER A 87 1.23 -0.32 -0.95
CA SER A 87 1.76 1.02 -1.14
C SER A 87 3.28 0.93 -1.26
N VAL A 88 3.86 1.23 -2.42
CA VAL A 88 5.31 1.20 -2.65
C VAL A 88 5.88 2.62 -2.61
N THR A 89 6.86 2.85 -1.76
CA THR A 89 7.58 4.12 -1.65
C THR A 89 9.09 3.89 -1.65
N GLY A 90 9.85 4.86 -2.13
CA GLY A 90 11.29 4.69 -2.24
C GLY A 90 12.03 5.86 -2.86
N GLY A 91 13.25 5.58 -3.34
CA GLY A 91 14.08 6.57 -4.00
C GLY A 91 13.49 7.07 -5.32
N ALA A 92 13.43 8.39 -5.49
CA ALA A 92 13.06 9.05 -6.74
C ALA A 92 14.26 9.30 -7.67
N LYS A 93 15.48 8.93 -7.26
CA LYS A 93 16.67 8.94 -8.10
C LYS A 93 16.90 7.54 -8.65
N GLU A 94 17.57 7.43 -9.79
CA GLU A 94 17.96 6.13 -10.33
C GLU A 94 18.78 5.35 -9.29
N TYR A 95 18.26 4.18 -8.92
CA TYR A 95 18.85 3.29 -7.94
C TYR A 95 19.15 1.96 -8.62
N ASN A 96 20.42 1.57 -8.63
CA ASN A 96 20.82 0.28 -9.18
C ASN A 96 20.79 -0.78 -8.08
N MET A 97 19.67 -1.49 -8.00
CA MET A 97 19.47 -2.58 -7.06
C MET A 97 20.40 -3.76 -7.38
N LYS A 98 20.99 -4.39 -6.35
CA LYS A 98 21.79 -5.62 -6.54
C LYS A 98 20.96 -6.68 -7.29
N PRO A 99 21.52 -7.43 -8.27
CA PRO A 99 20.74 -8.34 -9.11
C PRO A 99 19.93 -9.39 -8.35
N LYS A 100 20.50 -10.00 -7.30
CA LYS A 100 19.79 -10.97 -6.44
C LYS A 100 18.53 -10.35 -5.81
N LEU A 101 18.67 -9.13 -5.31
CA LEU A 101 17.57 -8.40 -4.69
C LEU A 101 16.52 -7.97 -5.70
N LEU A 102 16.96 -7.49 -6.87
CA LEU A 102 16.06 -7.16 -7.97
C LEU A 102 15.20 -8.37 -8.33
N ARG A 103 15.79 -9.56 -8.51
CA ARG A 103 15.02 -10.79 -8.80
C ARG A 103 14.02 -11.13 -7.70
N ALA A 104 14.43 -11.10 -6.44
CA ALA A 104 13.53 -11.35 -5.32
C ALA A 104 12.37 -10.35 -5.28
N PHE A 105 12.66 -9.06 -5.47
CA PHE A 105 11.66 -7.98 -5.49
C PHE A 105 10.67 -8.13 -6.63
N ARG A 106 11.17 -8.36 -7.86
CA ARG A 106 10.34 -8.61 -9.04
C ARG A 106 9.42 -9.81 -8.83
N ARG A 107 9.97 -10.94 -8.35
CA ARG A 107 9.21 -12.17 -8.10
C ARG A 107 8.17 -11.97 -7.01
N GLY A 108 8.58 -11.45 -5.85
CA GLY A 108 7.70 -11.28 -4.69
C GLY A 108 6.55 -10.33 -4.98
N LEU A 109 6.84 -9.13 -5.51
CA LEU A 109 5.82 -8.12 -5.80
C LEU A 109 4.79 -8.62 -6.82
N LEU A 110 5.25 -9.21 -7.92
CA LEU A 110 4.35 -9.73 -8.95
C LEU A 110 3.54 -10.93 -8.44
N LYS A 111 4.15 -11.82 -7.64
CA LYS A 111 3.46 -12.97 -7.05
C LYS A 111 2.34 -12.52 -6.12
N VAL A 112 2.63 -11.64 -5.15
CA VAL A 112 1.60 -11.19 -4.19
C VAL A 112 0.46 -10.46 -4.91
N ALA A 113 0.77 -9.56 -5.85
CA ALA A 113 -0.24 -8.79 -6.57
C ALA A 113 -1.20 -9.70 -7.35
N ARG A 114 -0.68 -10.75 -7.99
CA ARG A 114 -1.49 -11.71 -8.77
C ARG A 114 -2.28 -12.67 -7.90
N THR A 115 -1.69 -13.18 -6.81
CA THR A 115 -2.36 -14.18 -5.98
C THR A 115 -3.51 -13.58 -5.19
N THR A 116 -3.38 -12.33 -4.75
CA THR A 116 -4.43 -11.68 -3.96
C THR A 116 -5.36 -10.82 -4.82
N GLY A 117 -4.94 -10.35 -6.00
CA GLY A 117 -5.66 -9.30 -6.71
C GLY A 117 -5.45 -7.93 -6.04
N ALA A 118 -4.22 -7.66 -5.62
CA ALA A 118 -3.90 -6.40 -4.94
C ALA A 118 -3.86 -5.21 -5.90
N TRP A 119 -4.23 -4.04 -5.38
CA TRP A 119 -3.82 -2.77 -5.99
C TRP A 119 -2.41 -2.42 -5.54
N ILE A 120 -1.66 -1.76 -6.43
CA ILE A 120 -0.34 -1.24 -6.14
C ILE A 120 -0.39 0.29 -6.25
N ILE A 121 -0.02 1.00 -5.18
CA ILE A 121 0.06 2.46 -5.17
C ILE A 121 1.53 2.89 -5.20
N THR A 122 1.91 3.77 -6.13
CA THR A 122 3.27 4.33 -6.19
C THR A 122 3.24 5.85 -6.42
N GLY A 123 4.41 6.48 -6.60
CA GLY A 123 4.51 7.88 -6.98
C GLY A 123 4.21 8.19 -8.45
N GLY A 124 3.97 7.20 -9.32
CA GLY A 124 3.55 7.39 -10.73
C GLY A 124 4.61 7.96 -11.70
N MET A 125 5.76 8.39 -11.20
CA MET A 125 6.82 9.01 -12.00
C MET A 125 7.78 7.97 -12.60
N ASN A 126 8.31 8.22 -13.80
CA ASN A 126 9.26 7.35 -14.50
C ASN A 126 10.70 7.54 -14.00
N THR A 127 10.90 7.37 -12.70
CA THR A 127 12.21 7.45 -12.06
C THR A 127 12.28 6.52 -10.85
N GLY A 128 13.49 6.08 -10.53
CA GLY A 128 13.80 5.28 -9.34
C GLY A 128 12.90 4.05 -9.18
N ILE A 129 12.35 3.86 -7.98
CA ILE A 129 11.54 2.68 -7.63
C ILE A 129 10.22 2.62 -8.39
N MET A 130 9.59 3.75 -8.66
CA MET A 130 8.30 3.80 -9.37
C MET A 130 8.43 3.28 -10.81
N LYS A 131 9.53 3.63 -11.50
CA LYS A 131 9.88 3.06 -12.81
C LYS A 131 10.04 1.54 -12.74
N LEU A 132 10.80 1.05 -11.76
CA LEU A 132 11.02 -0.39 -11.59
C LEU A 132 9.72 -1.15 -11.36
N VAL A 133 8.79 -0.60 -10.56
CA VAL A 133 7.48 -1.22 -10.33
C VAL A 133 6.65 -1.27 -11.62
N GLY A 134 6.66 -0.20 -12.42
CA GLY A 134 6.01 -0.20 -13.74
C GLY A 134 6.53 -1.30 -14.66
N GLU A 135 7.85 -1.45 -14.75
CA GLU A 135 8.49 -2.54 -15.51
C GLU A 135 8.10 -3.94 -14.99
N ILE A 136 7.95 -4.11 -13.67
CA ILE A 136 7.52 -5.38 -13.05
C ILE A 136 6.08 -5.72 -13.40
N VAL A 137 5.17 -4.75 -13.36
CA VAL A 137 3.76 -4.97 -13.68
C VAL A 137 3.59 -5.23 -15.17
N GLN A 138 4.39 -4.58 -16.03
CA GLN A 138 4.34 -4.77 -17.48
C GLN A 138 4.59 -6.22 -17.91
N ILE A 139 5.47 -6.94 -17.21
CA ILE A 139 5.80 -8.35 -17.50
C ILE A 139 4.76 -9.35 -16.96
N ASN A 140 3.63 -8.89 -16.41
CA ASN A 140 2.54 -9.79 -15.98
C ASN A 140 2.10 -10.67 -17.17
N PRO A 141 2.30 -12.01 -17.09
CA PRO A 141 1.96 -12.90 -18.20
C PRO A 141 0.45 -13.14 -18.31
N ASP A 142 -0.30 -12.93 -17.22
CA ASP A 142 -1.74 -13.13 -17.19
C ASP A 142 -2.45 -11.80 -17.42
N ARG A 143 -2.85 -11.57 -18.68
CA ARG A 143 -3.57 -10.37 -19.10
C ARG A 143 -5.05 -10.40 -18.73
N SER A 144 -5.60 -11.57 -18.33
CA SER A 144 -7.01 -11.69 -17.94
C SER A 144 -7.28 -11.05 -16.57
N ARG A 145 -6.25 -10.94 -15.72
CA ARG A 145 -6.29 -10.31 -14.41
C ARG A 145 -5.30 -9.13 -14.37
N PRO A 146 -5.69 -7.96 -14.92
CA PRO A 146 -4.83 -6.78 -14.88
C PRO A 146 -4.57 -6.35 -13.44
N ILE A 147 -3.37 -5.83 -13.19
CA ILE A 147 -2.99 -5.28 -11.88
C ILE A 147 -3.23 -3.78 -11.96
N HIS A 148 -4.06 -3.24 -11.04
CA HIS A 148 -4.23 -1.80 -10.91
C HIS A 148 -2.98 -1.19 -10.27
N LEU A 149 -2.26 -0.41 -11.07
CA LEU A 149 -1.04 0.30 -10.69
C LEU A 149 -1.34 1.81 -10.68
N ILE A 150 -1.63 2.32 -9.49
CA ILE A 150 -2.13 3.67 -9.24
C ILE A 150 -0.96 4.59 -8.90
N GLY A 151 -0.79 5.68 -9.66
CA GLY A 151 0.25 6.68 -9.45
C GLY A 151 -0.29 7.92 -8.76
N ILE A 152 0.18 8.21 -7.54
CA ILE A 152 -0.16 9.45 -6.83
C ILE A 152 1.05 10.39 -6.87
N ALA A 153 0.93 11.50 -7.58
CA ALA A 153 2.05 12.41 -7.84
C ALA A 153 1.71 13.87 -7.52
N THR A 154 2.71 14.66 -7.14
CA THR A 154 2.57 16.13 -7.11
C THR A 154 2.50 16.67 -8.54
N TRP A 155 1.42 17.38 -8.88
CA TRP A 155 1.17 17.94 -10.20
C TRP A 155 2.35 18.77 -10.74
N GLY A 156 2.87 19.70 -9.94
CA GLY A 156 3.98 20.57 -10.35
C GLY A 156 5.34 19.90 -10.49
N CYS A 157 5.46 18.59 -10.22
CA CYS A 157 6.65 17.79 -10.50
C CYS A 157 6.51 16.94 -11.77
N VAL A 158 5.35 16.94 -12.43
CA VAL A 158 5.13 16.19 -13.67
C VAL A 158 5.68 16.96 -14.85
N SER A 159 6.67 16.41 -15.53
CA SER A 159 7.24 17.05 -16.72
C SER A 159 6.20 17.08 -17.84
N GLY A 160 5.98 18.26 -18.42
CA GLY A 160 4.97 18.46 -19.47
C GLY A 160 3.52 18.41 -18.98
N PHE A 161 3.28 18.69 -17.69
CA PHE A 161 1.93 18.68 -17.08
C PHE A 161 0.90 19.53 -17.83
N GLN A 162 1.32 20.56 -18.57
CA GLN A 162 0.43 21.40 -19.37
C GLN A 162 -0.36 20.60 -20.43
N GLN A 163 0.17 19.45 -20.89
CA GLN A 163 -0.54 18.55 -21.81
C GLN A 163 -1.77 17.88 -21.17
N LEU A 164 -1.79 17.79 -19.84
CA LEU A 164 -2.80 17.07 -19.07
C LEU A 164 -3.90 18.00 -18.54
N ASP A 165 -3.85 19.30 -18.85
CA ASP A 165 -4.86 20.26 -18.44
C ASP A 165 -6.07 20.23 -19.38
N VAL A 166 -6.83 19.14 -19.29
CA VAL A 166 -8.00 18.84 -20.12
C VAL A 166 -9.19 18.40 -19.27
N HIS A 167 -10.38 18.38 -19.88
CA HIS A 167 -11.62 17.91 -19.27
C HIS A 167 -12.26 16.81 -20.14
N GLY A 168 -12.12 15.56 -19.72
CA GLY A 168 -12.72 14.39 -20.37
C GLY A 168 -12.07 13.97 -21.70
N ALA A 169 -10.92 14.55 -22.06
CA ALA A 169 -10.22 14.22 -23.31
C ALA A 169 -9.21 13.08 -23.13
N ASN A 170 -8.88 12.41 -24.24
CA ASN A 170 -7.72 11.51 -24.32
C ASN A 170 -6.47 12.32 -24.70
N VAL A 171 -5.43 12.24 -23.88
CA VAL A 171 -4.16 12.92 -24.06
C VAL A 171 -3.11 11.93 -24.56
N HIS A 172 -2.46 12.27 -25.67
CA HIS A 172 -1.26 11.58 -26.13
C HIS A 172 -0.04 12.19 -25.45
N TYR A 173 0.32 11.67 -24.28
CA TYR A 173 1.39 12.26 -23.47
C TYR A 173 2.75 12.03 -24.13
N ALA A 174 3.34 13.11 -24.64
CA ALA A 174 4.69 13.09 -25.17
C ALA A 174 5.67 13.51 -24.06
N LYS A 175 6.59 12.61 -23.70
CA LYS A 175 7.70 12.93 -22.79
C LYS A 175 8.49 14.13 -23.33
N PRO A 176 8.67 15.22 -22.57
CA PRO A 176 9.48 16.35 -22.99
C PRO A 176 10.93 15.96 -23.27
N ARG A 177 11.57 16.61 -24.26
CA ARG A 177 12.97 16.32 -24.64
C ARG A 177 14.00 16.72 -23.58
N SER A 178 13.65 17.69 -22.73
CA SER A 178 14.51 18.18 -21.64
C SER A 178 13.72 18.23 -20.34
N GLU A 179 14.19 17.53 -19.33
CA GLU A 179 13.61 17.54 -17.98
C GLU A 179 14.25 18.66 -17.16
N GLN A 180 13.43 19.48 -16.49
CA GLN A 180 13.96 20.47 -15.56
C GLN A 180 14.27 19.81 -14.22
N LYS A 181 15.28 20.33 -13.50
CA LYS A 181 15.60 19.86 -12.16
C LYS A 181 14.38 20.04 -11.25
N GLY A 182 13.87 18.95 -10.69
CA GLY A 182 12.66 18.98 -9.86
C GLY A 182 11.41 18.46 -10.57
N GLU A 183 11.53 18.06 -11.84
CA GLU A 183 10.49 17.40 -12.61
C GLU A 183 10.91 15.97 -12.97
N ALA A 184 9.94 15.11 -13.23
CA ALA A 184 10.12 13.79 -13.82
C ALA A 184 8.97 13.49 -14.78
N PRO A 185 9.15 12.64 -15.80
CA PRO A 185 8.05 12.23 -16.67
C PRO A 185 7.15 11.19 -15.98
N LEU A 186 5.95 10.96 -16.53
CA LEU A 186 5.06 9.89 -16.06
C LEU A 186 5.56 8.51 -16.50
N GLU A 187 5.33 7.50 -15.66
CA GLU A 187 5.71 6.10 -15.92
C GLU A 187 4.61 5.38 -16.73
N PRO A 188 4.88 4.92 -17.96
CA PRO A 188 3.85 4.55 -18.94
C PRO A 188 3.07 3.26 -18.64
N ASN A 189 3.39 2.49 -17.60
CA ASN A 189 2.74 1.23 -17.25
C ASN A 189 1.71 1.35 -16.12
N HIS A 190 1.55 2.54 -15.52
CA HIS A 190 0.47 2.81 -14.56
C HIS A 190 -0.89 2.86 -15.25
N THR A 191 -1.93 2.39 -14.56
CA THR A 191 -3.31 2.30 -15.07
C THR A 191 -4.17 3.48 -14.61
N GLU A 192 -3.84 4.10 -13.48
CA GLU A 192 -4.55 5.26 -12.96
C GLU A 192 -3.57 6.29 -12.40
N TYR A 193 -3.89 7.58 -12.53
CA TYR A 193 -3.14 8.68 -11.91
C TYR A 193 -4.02 9.63 -11.11
N ILE A 194 -3.51 10.01 -9.95
CA ILE A 194 -4.07 11.08 -9.12
C ILE A 194 -2.99 12.14 -8.94
N PHE A 195 -3.22 13.31 -9.54
CA PHE A 195 -2.32 14.44 -9.43
C PHE A 195 -2.77 15.38 -8.32
N VAL A 196 -1.97 15.50 -7.27
CA VAL A 196 -2.22 16.41 -6.15
C VAL A 196 -1.61 17.77 -6.48
N ASP A 197 -2.43 18.81 -6.48
CA ASP A 197 -2.04 20.15 -6.93
C ASP A 197 -2.27 21.22 -5.86
N ASP A 198 -1.19 21.58 -5.16
CA ASP A 198 -1.14 22.69 -4.21
C ASP A 198 -0.71 24.03 -4.86
N GLY A 199 -0.58 24.07 -6.19
CA GLY A 199 -0.11 25.22 -6.96
C GLY A 199 1.41 25.43 -6.92
N SER A 200 2.18 24.60 -6.21
CA SER A 200 3.63 24.68 -6.23
C SER A 200 4.23 23.93 -7.41
N GLU A 201 5.28 24.48 -7.99
CA GLU A 201 6.06 23.83 -9.04
C GLU A 201 7.38 23.30 -8.49
N ARG A 202 7.78 22.10 -8.96
CA ARG A 202 9.08 21.45 -8.68
C ARG A 202 9.37 21.22 -7.20
N LYS A 203 8.33 21.15 -6.36
CA LYS A 203 8.42 20.82 -4.94
C LYS A 203 7.86 19.42 -4.70
N TYR A 204 8.74 18.45 -4.48
CA TYR A 204 8.33 17.09 -4.19
C TYR A 204 7.64 16.93 -2.83
N GLY A 205 6.80 15.90 -2.72
CA GLY A 205 6.22 15.46 -1.46
C GLY A 205 5.03 16.31 -1.00
N ARG A 206 4.31 16.94 -1.93
CA ARG A 206 3.02 17.58 -1.62
C ARG A 206 1.90 16.55 -1.55
N GLU A 207 2.09 15.41 -2.19
CA GLU A 207 1.13 14.30 -2.24
C GLU A 207 1.11 13.44 -0.97
N ILE A 208 2.14 13.53 -0.10
CA ILE A 208 2.36 12.58 1.02
C ILE A 208 1.13 12.49 1.92
N SER A 209 0.64 13.65 2.41
CA SER A 209 -0.54 13.68 3.30
C SER A 209 -1.82 13.20 2.62
N PHE A 210 -2.01 13.56 1.34
CA PHE A 210 -3.17 13.08 0.57
C PHE A 210 -3.12 11.56 0.39
N ARG A 211 -1.96 11.03 -0.02
CA ARG A 211 -1.71 9.59 -0.17
C ARG A 211 -1.99 8.83 1.12
N ALA A 212 -1.46 9.32 2.24
CA ALA A 212 -1.64 8.71 3.55
C ALA A 212 -3.13 8.66 3.96
N LYS A 213 -3.88 9.76 3.76
CA LYS A 213 -5.32 9.81 4.02
C LYS A 213 -6.13 8.90 3.10
N LEU A 214 -5.74 8.79 1.82
CA LEU A 214 -6.41 7.89 0.87
C LEU A 214 -6.17 6.43 1.24
N GLU A 215 -4.94 6.06 1.55
CA GLU A 215 -4.58 4.72 2.05
C GLU A 215 -5.36 4.38 3.33
N GLN A 216 -5.49 5.33 4.26
CA GLN A 216 -6.30 5.16 5.47
C GLN A 216 -7.80 4.98 5.16
N ALA A 217 -8.34 5.76 4.21
CA ALA A 217 -9.74 5.65 3.80
C ALA A 217 -10.05 4.29 3.14
N ILE A 218 -9.12 3.79 2.32
CA ILE A 218 -9.20 2.44 1.73
C ILE A 218 -9.06 1.38 2.81
N SER A 219 -8.14 1.59 3.77
CA SER A 219 -7.96 0.68 4.90
C SER A 219 -9.23 0.52 5.73
N GLY A 220 -10.08 1.55 5.81
CA GLY A 220 -11.32 1.51 6.59
C GLY A 220 -11.07 1.30 8.09
N GLY A 221 -9.86 1.61 8.57
CA GLY A 221 -9.45 1.34 9.94
C GLY A 221 -9.14 -0.13 10.24
N PHE A 222 -8.72 -0.94 9.24
CA PHE A 222 -8.40 -2.37 9.40
C PHE A 222 -7.57 -2.67 10.66
N PHE A 223 -6.56 -1.83 10.94
CA PHE A 223 -5.66 -1.98 12.10
C PHE A 223 -5.92 -0.98 13.24
N ALA A 224 -7.02 -0.23 13.18
CA ALA A 224 -7.35 0.77 14.21
C ALA A 224 -7.80 0.11 15.52
N SER A 225 -7.42 0.71 16.65
CA SER A 225 -7.76 0.25 18.01
C SER A 225 -9.13 0.71 18.51
N LYS A 226 -9.86 1.54 17.75
CA LYS A 226 -11.21 2.02 18.14
C LYS A 226 -12.30 1.05 17.65
N PRO A 227 -13.38 0.85 18.42
CA PRO A 227 -14.40 -0.14 18.10
C PRO A 227 -15.22 0.31 16.88
N THR A 228 -15.02 -0.33 15.74
CA THR A 228 -16.09 -0.43 14.73
C THR A 228 -16.83 -1.72 15.04
N ALA A 229 -18.00 -1.59 15.67
CA ALA A 229 -18.81 -2.70 16.18
C ALA A 229 -19.41 -3.62 15.08
N SER A 230 -18.85 -3.64 13.88
CA SER A 230 -19.45 -4.29 12.70
C SER A 230 -18.78 -5.61 12.30
N TYR A 231 -17.58 -5.93 12.79
CA TYR A 231 -16.84 -7.13 12.32
C TYR A 231 -17.37 -8.47 12.83
N LEU A 232 -18.16 -8.49 13.90
CA LEU A 232 -18.58 -9.73 14.57
C LEU A 232 -20.09 -10.04 14.47
N ASN A 233 -20.91 -9.16 13.90
CA ASN A 233 -22.38 -9.26 13.98
C ASN A 233 -23.12 -9.56 12.66
N ASN A 234 -22.49 -10.26 11.70
CA ASN A 234 -23.25 -10.84 10.58
C ASN A 234 -23.67 -12.29 10.88
N GLN A 235 -24.37 -12.48 12.00
CA GLN A 235 -25.32 -13.59 12.14
C GLN A 235 -26.72 -13.00 12.31
N SER A 236 -27.52 -13.17 11.26
CA SER A 236 -28.98 -13.24 11.25
C SER A 236 -29.78 -12.00 11.70
N THR A 237 -30.47 -11.33 10.77
CA THR A 237 -31.90 -11.01 10.88
C THR A 237 -32.50 -10.45 9.58
N SER A 238 -33.42 -11.24 9.00
CA SER A 238 -34.62 -10.87 8.22
C SER A 238 -34.56 -9.79 7.13
N ALA A 239 -34.98 -10.21 5.94
CA ALA A 239 -35.40 -9.41 4.80
C ALA A 239 -36.27 -8.19 5.18
N SER A 240 -35.87 -7.01 4.70
CA SER A 240 -36.79 -5.88 4.52
C SER A 240 -36.57 -5.26 3.15
N THR A 241 -37.63 -5.26 2.35
CA THR A 241 -37.67 -4.80 0.97
C THR A 241 -37.92 -3.29 0.95
N THR A 242 -36.87 -2.48 1.07
CA THR A 242 -36.87 -1.07 0.63
C THR A 242 -35.44 -0.64 0.26
N PRO A 243 -35.20 -0.03 -0.91
CA PRO A 243 -33.89 0.48 -1.29
C PRO A 243 -33.66 1.82 -0.59
N SER A 244 -33.17 1.78 0.65
CA SER A 244 -32.65 2.97 1.33
C SER A 244 -31.17 3.17 0.98
N LEU A 245 -30.80 4.38 0.59
CA LEU A 245 -29.42 4.86 0.37
C LEU A 245 -28.64 4.89 1.70
N ARG A 246 -28.47 3.74 2.37
CA ARG A 246 -27.47 3.59 3.41
C ARG A 246 -26.11 3.53 2.72
N PRO A 247 -25.08 4.24 3.21
CA PRO A 247 -23.73 3.98 2.73
C PRO A 247 -23.44 2.50 3.03
N GLU A 248 -23.30 1.68 1.99
CA GLU A 248 -22.75 0.33 2.14
C GLU A 248 -21.44 0.49 2.91
N GLN A 249 -21.40 -0.02 4.14
CA GLN A 249 -20.16 -0.07 4.90
C GLN A 249 -19.27 -1.08 4.19
N SER A 250 -18.46 -0.58 3.26
CA SER A 250 -17.42 -1.36 2.60
C SER A 250 -16.51 -1.94 3.68
N ASP A 251 -16.27 -3.24 3.65
CA ASP A 251 -15.34 -3.93 4.56
C ASP A 251 -13.97 -3.20 4.62
N PRO A 252 -13.07 -3.48 5.57
CA PRO A 252 -11.75 -2.84 5.64
C PRO A 252 -10.76 -3.58 4.75
N VAL A 253 -9.93 -2.87 4.00
CA VAL A 253 -8.90 -3.50 3.14
C VAL A 253 -7.57 -3.50 3.90
N PRO A 254 -6.83 -4.61 3.99
CA PRO A 254 -5.47 -4.58 4.52
C PRO A 254 -4.59 -3.72 3.60
N VAL A 255 -3.84 -2.78 4.18
CA VAL A 255 -2.87 -1.93 3.46
C VAL A 255 -1.50 -2.17 4.07
N VAL A 256 -0.47 -2.28 3.23
CA VAL A 256 0.93 -2.45 3.65
C VAL A 256 1.83 -1.51 2.85
N LEU A 257 2.77 -0.86 3.55
CA LEU A 257 3.79 0.00 2.96
C LEU A 257 5.06 -0.80 2.68
N LEU A 258 5.49 -0.90 1.43
CA LEU A 258 6.75 -1.48 1.02
C LEU A 258 7.76 -0.37 0.74
N VAL A 259 8.84 -0.33 1.52
CA VAL A 259 9.88 0.70 1.47
C VAL A 259 11.14 0.14 0.82
N VAL A 260 11.60 0.82 -0.23
CA VAL A 260 12.82 0.46 -0.97
C VAL A 260 13.71 1.69 -1.10
N GLU A 261 14.92 1.63 -0.53
CA GLU A 261 15.83 2.77 -0.40
C GLU A 261 15.10 3.97 0.26
N GLY A 262 15.00 5.12 -0.43
CA GLY A 262 14.25 6.29 0.03
C GLY A 262 15.08 7.43 0.61
N GLY A 263 14.49 8.62 0.67
CA GLY A 263 15.11 9.84 1.17
C GLY A 263 14.27 10.49 2.28
N PRO A 264 14.44 11.81 2.51
CA PRO A 264 13.70 12.52 3.56
C PRO A 264 12.17 12.43 3.46
N ASN A 265 11.64 12.49 2.25
CA ASN A 265 10.20 12.34 2.00
C ASN A 265 9.71 10.92 2.29
N THR A 266 10.57 9.91 2.10
CA THR A 266 10.26 8.53 2.43
C THR A 266 10.14 8.34 3.94
N VAL A 267 11.01 8.97 4.74
CA VAL A 267 10.89 8.97 6.21
C VAL A 267 9.55 9.55 6.66
N ARG A 268 9.13 10.67 6.06
CA ARG A 268 7.81 11.27 6.32
C ARG A 268 6.66 10.36 5.93
N THR A 269 6.74 9.74 4.75
CA THR A 269 5.72 8.80 4.27
C THR A 269 5.58 7.60 5.23
N VAL A 270 6.69 7.06 5.72
CA VAL A 270 6.70 5.97 6.69
C VAL A 270 6.07 6.41 8.01
N HIS A 271 6.42 7.59 8.52
CA HIS A 271 5.86 8.11 9.76
C HIS A 271 4.34 8.30 9.69
N GLU A 272 3.84 8.94 8.62
CA GLU A 272 2.40 9.11 8.41
C GLU A 272 1.69 7.75 8.29
N ALA A 273 2.24 6.81 7.52
CA ALA A 273 1.65 5.48 7.37
C ALA A 273 1.60 4.71 8.70
N VAL A 274 2.73 4.59 9.40
CA VAL A 274 2.87 3.73 10.59
C VAL A 274 2.21 4.34 11.82
N VAL A 275 2.51 5.61 12.11
CA VAL A 275 2.11 6.27 13.36
C VAL A 275 0.69 6.83 13.26
N GLN A 276 0.39 7.52 12.16
CA GLN A 276 -0.89 8.23 12.03
C GLN A 276 -2.01 7.32 11.50
N ASN A 277 -1.67 6.39 10.60
CA ASN A 277 -2.66 5.61 9.86
C ASN A 277 -2.68 4.11 10.19
N ASN A 278 -1.78 3.63 11.04
CA ASN A 278 -1.71 2.24 11.46
C ASN A 278 -1.50 1.28 10.27
N ILE A 279 -0.62 1.64 9.35
CA ILE A 279 -0.27 0.83 8.19
C ILE A 279 1.09 0.17 8.48
N PRO A 280 1.21 -1.17 8.49
CA PRO A 280 2.49 -1.83 8.66
C PRO A 280 3.43 -1.53 7.50
N ALA A 281 4.72 -1.38 7.81
CA ALA A 281 5.77 -1.10 6.85
C ALA A 281 6.79 -2.26 6.77
N VAL A 282 7.16 -2.61 5.55
CA VAL A 282 8.18 -3.60 5.21
C VAL A 282 9.39 -2.88 4.62
N PHE A 283 10.55 -3.04 5.23
CA PHE A 283 11.80 -2.40 4.81
C PHE A 283 12.74 -3.43 4.20
N LEU A 284 13.28 -3.09 3.04
CA LEU A 284 14.31 -3.89 2.36
C LEU A 284 15.70 -3.40 2.80
N GLU A 285 16.23 -3.94 3.89
CA GLU A 285 17.56 -3.56 4.41
C GLU A 285 18.68 -3.95 3.44
N GLY A 286 19.62 -3.04 3.22
CA GLY A 286 20.68 -3.15 2.23
C GLY A 286 20.33 -2.46 0.91
N THR A 287 19.14 -1.82 0.84
CA THR A 287 18.80 -0.93 -0.26
C THR A 287 19.33 0.49 -0.09
N GLY A 288 19.74 0.89 1.11
CA GLY A 288 20.37 2.18 1.38
C GLY A 288 19.44 3.22 1.98
N ARG A 289 20.06 4.30 2.48
CA ARG A 289 19.41 5.54 2.95
C ARG A 289 18.27 5.26 3.96
N CYS A 290 17.02 5.62 3.65
CA CYS A 290 15.88 5.51 4.57
C CYS A 290 15.69 4.07 5.07
N CYS A 291 15.74 3.06 4.20
CA CYS A 291 15.62 1.66 4.62
C CYS A 291 16.69 1.23 5.62
N ASP A 292 17.95 1.59 5.36
CA ASP A 292 19.06 1.18 6.22
C ASP A 292 19.07 2.00 7.53
N LEU A 293 18.60 3.25 7.51
CA LEU A 293 18.37 4.03 8.73
C LEU A 293 17.34 3.35 9.64
N PHE A 294 16.17 2.99 9.10
CA PHE A 294 15.13 2.31 9.87
C PHE A 294 15.58 0.93 10.36
N ALA A 295 16.28 0.16 9.52
CA ALA A 295 16.82 -1.14 9.91
C ALA A 295 17.84 -1.01 11.05
N LYS A 296 18.84 -0.13 10.91
CA LYS A 296 19.85 0.12 11.95
C LYS A 296 19.18 0.59 13.24
N ALA A 297 18.26 1.55 13.16
CA ALA A 297 17.53 2.06 14.32
C ALA A 297 16.70 0.97 15.01
N TYR A 298 16.01 0.12 14.25
CA TYR A 298 15.23 -1.01 14.77
C TYR A 298 16.11 -2.03 15.50
N HIS A 299 17.25 -2.42 14.90
CA HIS A 299 18.21 -3.34 15.53
C HIS A 299 18.80 -2.76 16.81
N LEU A 300 19.29 -1.52 16.76
CA LEU A 300 19.85 -0.85 17.94
C LEU A 300 18.83 -0.68 19.05
N TYR A 301 17.59 -0.30 18.72
CA TYR A 301 16.53 -0.16 19.71
C TYR A 301 16.28 -1.50 20.41
N ASN A 302 16.16 -2.60 19.67
CA ASN A 302 15.94 -3.93 20.24
C ASN A 302 17.12 -4.43 21.10
N GLU A 303 18.35 -4.27 20.61
CA GLU A 303 19.53 -4.63 21.39
C GLU A 303 19.62 -3.87 22.70
N ASN A 304 19.32 -2.58 22.69
CA ASN A 304 19.38 -1.75 23.89
C ASN A 304 18.19 -1.99 24.82
N LEU A 305 16.99 -2.31 24.32
CA LEU A 305 15.88 -2.79 25.17
C LEU A 305 16.30 -4.03 25.97
N THR A 306 16.93 -5.01 25.31
CA THR A 306 17.44 -6.22 25.99
C THR A 306 18.53 -5.88 27.01
N LYS A 307 19.50 -5.02 26.65
CA LYS A 307 20.58 -4.60 27.57
C LYS A 307 20.07 -3.83 28.79
N LEU A 308 19.01 -3.05 28.62
CA LEU A 308 18.37 -2.26 29.66
C LEU A 308 17.27 -3.04 30.40
N ASP A 309 17.10 -4.34 30.13
CA ASP A 309 16.07 -5.20 30.73
C ASP A 309 14.64 -4.59 30.65
N ILE A 310 14.32 -4.04 29.48
CA ILE A 310 13.01 -3.46 29.16
C ILE A 310 12.26 -4.47 28.29
N SER A 311 11.34 -5.20 28.92
CA SER A 311 10.39 -6.13 28.32
C SER A 311 8.98 -5.73 28.73
N ASP A 312 7.95 -6.28 28.10
CA ASP A 312 6.55 -5.99 28.48
C ASP A 312 6.29 -6.31 29.96
N GLU A 313 6.88 -7.40 30.49
CA GLU A 313 6.74 -7.82 31.89
C GLU A 313 7.54 -6.95 32.85
N THR A 314 8.81 -6.64 32.53
CA THR A 314 9.65 -5.82 33.41
C THR A 314 9.19 -4.36 33.42
N ALA A 315 8.75 -3.83 32.28
CA ALA A 315 8.22 -2.48 32.17
C ALA A 315 6.90 -2.31 32.96
N ALA A 316 6.02 -3.33 32.96
CA ALA A 316 4.77 -3.28 33.72
C ALA A 316 4.98 -3.25 35.24
N ASN A 317 6.09 -3.80 35.74
CA ASN A 317 6.41 -3.90 37.16
C ASN A 317 7.40 -2.84 37.65
N MET A 318 7.94 -2.01 36.76
CA MET A 318 8.97 -1.01 37.09
C MET A 318 8.33 0.32 37.51
N ASP A 319 9.02 1.05 38.39
CA ASP A 319 8.63 2.43 38.72
C ASP A 319 8.58 3.30 37.44
N PRO A 320 7.49 4.07 37.21
CA PRO A 320 7.33 4.87 36.00
C PRO A 320 8.45 5.88 35.74
N ASN A 321 9.04 6.48 36.79
CA ASN A 321 10.13 7.45 36.63
C ASN A 321 11.44 6.76 36.24
N VAL A 322 11.69 5.56 36.78
CA VAL A 322 12.85 4.74 36.40
C VAL A 322 12.72 4.29 34.95
N LEU A 323 11.53 3.84 34.55
CA LEU A 323 11.25 3.42 33.18
C LEU A 323 11.43 4.58 32.19
N LEU A 324 10.90 5.76 32.51
CA LEU A 324 11.07 6.97 31.71
C LEU A 324 12.55 7.32 31.54
N LYS A 325 13.32 7.30 32.63
CA LYS A 325 14.77 7.56 32.58
C LYS A 325 15.50 6.57 31.68
N ARG A 326 15.18 5.28 31.74
CA ARG A 326 15.78 4.27 30.84
C ARG A 326 15.43 4.53 29.37
N TYR A 327 14.21 4.95 29.07
CA TYR A 327 13.81 5.33 27.72
C TYR A 327 14.50 6.61 27.23
N ASP A 328 14.73 7.60 28.10
CA ASP A 328 15.49 8.79 27.75
C ASP A 328 16.97 8.47 27.46
N GLU A 329 17.59 7.60 28.28
CA GLU A 329 18.94 7.09 28.03
C GLU A 329 19.03 6.34 26.68
N LEU A 330 18.05 5.49 26.40
CA LEU A 330 17.92 4.78 25.12
C LEU A 330 17.78 5.76 23.95
N LYS A 331 16.89 6.75 24.05
CA LYS A 331 16.64 7.76 23.01
C LYS A 331 17.91 8.56 22.70
N ASN A 332 18.61 9.04 23.72
CA ASN A 332 19.83 9.82 23.55
C ASN A 332 20.95 9.00 22.90
N LYS A 333 21.11 7.73 23.31
CA LYS A 333 22.10 6.83 22.70
C LYS A 333 21.80 6.57 21.22
N LEU A 334 20.55 6.28 20.89
CA LEU A 334 20.13 6.10 19.49
C LEU A 334 20.37 7.36 18.66
N ARG A 335 20.14 8.54 19.24
CA ARG A 335 20.35 9.82 18.54
C ARG A 335 21.79 10.02 18.12
N GLU A 336 22.75 9.71 18.99
CA GLU A 336 24.16 9.81 18.65
C GLU A 336 24.60 8.71 17.67
N GLU A 337 24.14 7.47 17.85
CA GLU A 337 24.51 6.35 16.96
C GLU A 337 23.93 6.46 15.54
N LEU A 338 22.83 7.19 15.35
CA LEU A 338 22.15 7.39 14.06
C LEU A 338 22.43 8.76 13.42
N LYS A 339 23.26 9.58 14.06
CA LYS A 339 23.50 10.97 13.67
C LYS A 339 24.03 11.12 12.25
N GLU A 340 24.95 10.26 11.84
CA GLU A 340 25.55 10.31 10.50
C GLU A 340 24.56 9.84 9.42
N GLU A 341 23.77 8.80 9.66
CA GLU A 341 22.73 8.36 8.73
C GLU A 341 21.64 9.43 8.55
N ILE A 342 21.23 10.08 9.64
CA ILE A 342 20.24 11.16 9.62
C ILE A 342 20.80 12.39 8.89
N ARG A 343 22.08 12.70 9.10
CA ARG A 343 22.78 13.76 8.35
C ARG A 343 22.87 13.43 6.87
N ALA A 344 23.16 12.18 6.50
CA ALA A 344 23.23 11.75 5.11
C ALA A 344 21.88 11.85 4.39
N ILE A 345 20.79 11.51 5.09
CA ILE A 345 19.42 11.64 4.54
C ILE A 345 19.04 13.11 4.42
N SER A 346 19.25 13.93 5.45
CA SER A 346 18.92 15.36 5.42
C SER A 346 19.80 16.17 4.45
N GLY A 347 21.10 15.86 4.31
CA GLY A 347 21.99 16.52 3.37
C GLY A 347 21.64 16.28 1.89
N ALA A 348 20.84 15.25 1.59
CA ALA A 348 20.29 15.03 0.26
C ALA A 348 19.19 16.04 -0.13
N SER A 349 18.60 16.79 0.83
CA SER A 349 17.69 17.91 0.53
C SER A 349 18.44 19.20 0.19
N ASP A 350 19.68 19.37 0.68
CA ASP A 350 20.39 20.67 0.65
C ASP A 350 21.47 20.79 -0.43
N THR A 351 21.75 19.72 -1.19
CA THR A 351 22.70 19.76 -2.32
C THR A 351 22.09 20.34 -3.61
N SER A 352 20.96 21.05 -3.54
CA SER A 352 20.38 21.73 -4.71
C SER A 352 20.72 23.21 -4.86
N ALA A 353 21.57 23.80 -4.00
CA ALA A 353 21.94 25.21 -4.07
C ALA A 353 23.44 25.48 -3.84
N THR A 354 24.26 25.38 -4.89
CA THR A 354 25.57 26.05 -5.09
C THR A 354 26.10 25.61 -6.45
N ALA A 355 26.73 26.40 -7.33
CA ALA A 355 27.06 27.81 -7.37
C ALA A 355 27.23 28.17 -8.85
N THR A 356 26.69 29.30 -9.31
CA THR A 356 27.20 29.97 -10.51
C THR A 356 27.67 31.36 -10.10
N THR A 357 28.97 31.52 -10.19
CA THR A 357 29.73 32.77 -10.10
C THR A 357 29.13 33.86 -10.98
N LYS A 358 28.90 35.05 -10.42
CA LYS A 358 29.13 36.35 -11.07
C LYS A 358 29.17 37.48 -10.04
N THR A 359 30.13 38.36 -10.28
CA THR A 359 30.65 39.52 -9.54
C THR A 359 29.62 40.57 -9.08
N PRO A 360 29.95 41.41 -8.08
CA PRO A 360 29.00 42.30 -7.41
C PRO A 360 28.80 43.61 -8.18
N ARG A 361 27.55 44.07 -8.29
CA ARG A 361 27.22 45.48 -8.53
C ARG A 361 26.34 45.98 -7.37
N LYS A 362 26.84 47.03 -6.71
CA LYS A 362 26.15 47.80 -5.67
C LYS A 362 25.00 48.59 -6.31
N SER A 363 23.82 48.58 -5.67
CA SER A 363 23.07 49.81 -5.37
C SER A 363 21.78 49.51 -4.61
N GLU A 364 21.63 50.29 -3.53
CA GLU A 364 20.40 50.88 -3.00
C GLU A 364 19.47 50.06 -2.11
N ALA A 365 19.50 50.50 -0.84
CA ALA A 365 18.63 50.11 0.24
C ALA A 365 17.22 50.65 0.02
N THR A 366 16.24 49.76 0.06
CA THR A 366 14.86 50.07 0.42
C THR A 366 14.40 49.07 1.47
N THR A 367 13.97 49.62 2.60
CA THR A 367 13.41 48.94 3.76
C THR A 367 12.20 48.10 3.35
N ALA A 368 12.35 46.78 3.30
CA ALA A 368 11.25 45.84 3.18
C ALA A 368 11.26 44.90 4.39
N ASN A 369 10.10 44.82 5.04
CA ASN A 369 9.79 43.96 6.17
C ASN A 369 10.37 42.55 6.00
N LYS A 370 11.13 42.09 7.00
CA LYS A 370 11.47 40.67 7.14
C LYS A 370 10.17 39.89 7.34
N PRO A 371 9.84 38.89 6.50
CA PRO A 371 8.85 37.91 6.89
C PRO A 371 9.48 37.04 7.99
N ASN A 372 8.93 37.13 9.19
CA ASN A 372 9.09 36.08 10.20
C ASN A 372 8.52 34.79 9.63
N GLY A 373 9.40 33.81 9.42
CA GLY A 373 9.06 32.50 8.92
C GLY A 373 10.25 31.57 9.08
N ALA A 374 10.65 31.30 10.32
CA ALA A 374 11.48 30.13 10.60
C ALA A 374 10.63 28.91 10.22
N VAL A 375 10.90 28.32 9.05
CA VAL A 375 10.34 27.01 8.73
C VAL A 375 10.97 26.05 9.72
N ASP A 376 10.15 25.50 10.64
CA ASP A 376 10.61 24.48 11.59
C ASP A 376 11.37 23.39 10.83
N LYS A 377 12.66 23.28 11.12
CA LYS A 377 13.51 22.28 10.49
C LYS A 377 13.04 20.92 10.99
N ILE A 378 12.53 20.09 10.08
CA ILE A 378 12.01 18.76 10.39
C ILE A 378 13.14 17.91 11.01
N ASP A 379 12.88 17.39 12.21
CA ASP A 379 13.79 16.48 12.90
C ASP A 379 13.48 15.04 12.50
N TYR A 380 14.25 14.50 11.55
CA TYR A 380 14.08 13.13 11.08
C TYR A 380 14.39 12.08 12.16
N PHE A 381 15.18 12.42 13.19
CA PHE A 381 15.40 11.50 14.31
C PHE A 381 14.08 11.23 15.04
N GLU A 382 13.35 12.29 15.36
CA GLU A 382 12.10 12.18 16.14
C GLU A 382 11.06 11.36 15.38
N LEU A 383 10.94 11.54 14.06
CA LEU A 383 10.02 10.74 13.25
C LEU A 383 10.38 9.25 13.27
N VAL A 384 11.66 8.91 13.14
CA VAL A 384 12.12 7.50 13.16
C VAL A 384 11.95 6.90 14.56
N TYR A 385 12.34 7.64 15.59
CA TYR A 385 12.23 7.19 16.98
C TYR A 385 10.78 6.95 17.36
N GLU A 386 9.86 7.84 16.99
CA GLU A 386 8.43 7.68 17.26
C GLU A 386 7.88 6.41 16.61
N CYS A 387 8.21 6.14 15.34
CA CYS A 387 7.80 4.91 14.66
C CYS A 387 8.24 3.65 15.42
N ILE A 388 9.51 3.61 15.85
CA ILE A 388 10.09 2.44 16.51
C ILE A 388 9.56 2.29 17.93
N HIS A 389 9.48 3.39 18.69
CA HIS A 389 9.08 3.38 20.08
C HIS A 389 7.57 3.11 20.25
N THR A 390 6.73 3.72 19.42
CA THR A 390 5.26 3.62 19.56
C THR A 390 4.67 2.44 18.80
N ARG A 391 5.29 2.03 17.68
CA ARG A 391 4.72 1.12 16.69
C ARG A 391 5.70 0.04 16.23
N LYS A 392 6.58 -0.44 17.11
CA LYS A 392 7.59 -1.48 16.81
C LYS A 392 7.05 -2.66 15.98
N ASN A 393 5.91 -3.24 16.36
CA ASN A 393 5.33 -4.41 15.68
C ASN A 393 4.81 -4.15 14.26
N PHE A 394 4.71 -2.88 13.87
CA PHE A 394 4.33 -2.48 12.51
C PHE A 394 5.56 -2.36 11.60
N LEU A 395 6.78 -2.41 12.15
CA LEU A 395 8.02 -2.35 11.38
C LEU A 395 8.55 -3.77 11.12
N ASN A 396 8.66 -4.14 9.84
CA ASN A 396 9.12 -5.46 9.42
C ASN A 396 10.40 -5.29 8.58
N ILE A 397 11.55 -5.67 9.13
CA ILE A 397 12.86 -5.52 8.46
C ILE A 397 13.24 -6.82 7.76
N ILE A 398 13.49 -6.76 6.46
CA ILE A 398 14.03 -7.87 5.68
C ILE A 398 15.52 -7.64 5.49
N SER A 399 16.35 -8.43 6.17
CA SER A 399 17.80 -8.37 5.98
C SER A 399 18.24 -9.09 4.72
N LEU A 400 18.78 -8.32 3.78
CA LEU A 400 19.22 -8.83 2.47
C LEU A 400 20.72 -9.13 2.44
N ASN A 401 21.43 -8.84 3.54
CA ASN A 401 22.85 -9.09 3.71
C ASN A 401 23.14 -10.47 4.33
N SER A 402 22.12 -11.28 4.60
CA SER A 402 22.34 -12.63 5.11
C SER A 402 23.15 -13.44 4.09
N ARG A 403 24.16 -14.20 4.55
CA ARG A 403 24.94 -15.13 3.72
C ARG A 403 24.09 -16.29 3.15
N ASN A 404 22.77 -16.24 3.35
CA ASN A 404 21.86 -17.29 2.96
C ASN A 404 21.76 -17.34 1.42
N PRO A 405 22.07 -18.47 0.78
CA PRO A 405 21.98 -18.59 -0.68
C PRO A 405 20.54 -18.42 -1.18
N VAL A 406 19.56 -18.74 -0.35
CA VAL A 406 18.13 -18.63 -0.67
C VAL A 406 17.72 -17.16 -0.82
N GLU A 407 16.91 -16.87 -1.84
CA GLU A 407 16.33 -15.54 -2.03
C GLU A 407 15.17 -15.33 -1.05
N PRO A 408 15.02 -14.14 -0.45
CA PRO A 408 13.92 -13.87 0.46
C PRO A 408 12.58 -13.87 -0.29
N ASP A 409 11.58 -14.52 0.28
CA ASP A 409 10.22 -14.52 -0.23
C ASP A 409 9.49 -13.25 0.20
N ILE A 410 9.69 -12.19 -0.59
CA ILE A 410 9.13 -10.86 -0.30
C ILE A 410 7.61 -10.89 -0.21
N ASP A 411 6.94 -11.74 -1.00
CA ASP A 411 5.49 -11.94 -0.90
C ASP A 411 5.07 -12.49 0.47
N LEU A 412 5.82 -13.46 1.02
CA LEU A 412 5.53 -14.00 2.36
C LEU A 412 5.72 -12.94 3.43
N VAL A 413 6.77 -12.13 3.35
CA VAL A 413 7.00 -11.09 4.35
C VAL A 413 5.97 -9.98 4.29
N ILE A 414 5.53 -9.57 3.09
CA ILE A 414 4.44 -8.60 2.92
C ILE A 414 3.19 -9.09 3.65
N LEU A 415 2.82 -10.35 3.44
CA LEU A 415 1.62 -10.92 4.05
C LEU A 415 1.82 -11.19 5.55
N GLN A 416 3.01 -11.62 5.98
CA GLN A 416 3.35 -11.78 7.39
C GLN A 416 3.31 -10.44 8.16
N ALA A 417 3.74 -9.34 7.54
CA ALA A 417 3.68 -8.00 8.15
C ALA A 417 2.24 -7.60 8.49
N LEU A 418 1.29 -7.93 7.62
CA LEU A 418 -0.14 -7.74 7.86
C LEU A 418 -0.63 -8.62 9.02
N LEU A 419 -0.23 -9.90 9.07
CA LEU A 419 -0.60 -10.80 10.17
C LEU A 419 -0.04 -10.33 11.52
N ASN A 420 1.19 -9.83 11.56
CA ASN A 420 1.83 -9.27 12.76
C ASN A 420 1.09 -8.02 13.26
N ALA A 421 0.66 -7.16 12.34
CA ALA A 421 -0.13 -5.98 12.65
C ALA A 421 -1.52 -6.32 13.20
N THR A 422 -2.19 -7.34 12.65
CA THR A 422 -3.47 -7.85 13.17
C THR A 422 -3.34 -8.30 14.63
N SER A 423 -2.27 -9.03 14.96
CA SER A 423 -1.98 -9.47 16.34
C SER A 423 -1.76 -8.34 17.33
N SER A 424 -1.28 -7.19 16.84
CA SER A 424 -0.93 -6.01 17.64
C SER A 424 -2.04 -4.97 17.72
N SER A 425 -3.16 -5.18 17.00
CA SER A 425 -4.32 -4.31 17.10
C SER A 425 -4.87 -4.39 18.53
N GLY A 426 -5.00 -3.22 19.18
CA GLY A 426 -5.22 -3.05 20.63
C GLY A 426 -6.57 -3.53 21.18
N GLN A 427 -7.22 -4.49 20.53
CA GLN A 427 -8.37 -5.18 21.09
C GLN A 427 -7.89 -6.27 22.06
N SER A 428 -8.62 -6.42 23.17
CA SER A 428 -8.55 -7.62 24.02
C SER A 428 -9.16 -8.82 23.29
N LYS A 429 -8.57 -9.18 22.13
CA LYS A 429 -8.90 -10.39 21.40
C LYS A 429 -8.14 -11.54 22.06
N THR A 430 -8.84 -12.65 22.27
CA THR A 430 -8.18 -13.89 22.67
C THR A 430 -7.20 -14.33 21.57
N ASN A 431 -6.19 -15.12 21.92
CA ASN A 431 -5.27 -15.70 20.94
C ASN A 431 -6.03 -16.42 19.81
N MET A 432 -7.15 -17.09 20.16
CA MET A 432 -8.03 -17.78 19.22
C MET A 432 -8.65 -16.85 18.18
N GLN A 433 -9.15 -15.69 18.59
CA GLN A 433 -9.76 -14.72 17.69
C GLN A 433 -8.72 -14.13 16.72
N ARG A 434 -7.49 -13.85 17.21
CA ARG A 434 -6.40 -13.37 16.36
C ARG A 434 -6.02 -14.40 15.30
N LYS A 435 -5.87 -15.67 15.70
CA LYS A 435 -5.58 -16.75 14.74
C LYS A 435 -6.71 -16.96 13.72
N ARG A 436 -7.98 -16.86 14.14
CA ARG A 436 -9.14 -16.95 13.22
C ARG A 436 -9.10 -15.84 12.16
N GLU A 437 -8.80 -14.62 12.55
CA GLU A 437 -8.67 -13.48 11.61
C GLU A 437 -7.48 -13.65 10.67
N GLN A 438 -6.33 -14.07 11.19
CA GLN A 438 -5.16 -14.37 10.38
C GLN A 438 -5.46 -15.49 9.36
N LEU A 439 -6.21 -16.52 9.75
CA LEU A 439 -6.57 -17.63 8.88
C LEU A 439 -7.56 -17.19 7.80
N ARG A 440 -8.53 -16.34 8.16
CA ARG A 440 -9.44 -15.72 7.19
C ARG A 440 -8.67 -14.92 6.13
N LEU A 441 -7.69 -14.10 6.54
CA LEU A 441 -6.86 -13.35 5.60
C LEU A 441 -6.04 -14.28 4.69
N ALA A 442 -5.45 -15.34 5.25
CA ALA A 442 -4.71 -16.32 4.45
C ALA A 442 -5.60 -16.99 3.38
N LEU A 443 -6.88 -17.23 3.71
CA LEU A 443 -7.89 -17.79 2.81
C LEU A 443 -8.31 -16.76 1.73
N GLU A 444 -8.58 -15.51 2.12
CA GLU A 444 -8.86 -14.41 1.17
C GLU A 444 -7.72 -14.18 0.18
N TRP A 445 -6.47 -14.37 0.61
CA TRP A 445 -5.28 -14.29 -0.24
C TRP A 445 -4.99 -15.57 -1.03
N ASN A 446 -5.72 -16.66 -0.77
CA ASN A 446 -5.46 -18.00 -1.30
C ASN A 446 -4.00 -18.45 -1.06
N ARG A 447 -3.49 -18.23 0.15
CA ARG A 447 -2.11 -18.54 0.58
C ARG A 447 -2.09 -19.58 1.69
N VAL A 448 -2.29 -20.83 1.30
CA VAL A 448 -2.26 -21.99 2.22
C VAL A 448 -0.90 -22.17 2.91
N ASP A 449 0.18 -21.79 2.22
CA ASP A 449 1.54 -21.83 2.75
C ASP A 449 1.70 -20.89 3.95
N ILE A 450 1.02 -19.75 3.96
CA ILE A 450 1.02 -18.83 5.10
C ILE A 450 0.26 -19.43 6.28
N ALA A 451 -0.91 -20.01 6.02
CA ALA A 451 -1.70 -20.67 7.05
C ALA A 451 -0.89 -21.79 7.73
N LYS A 452 -0.26 -22.67 6.94
CA LYS A 452 0.61 -23.75 7.44
C LYS A 452 1.83 -23.23 8.20
N ASN A 453 2.56 -22.28 7.61
CA ASN A 453 3.88 -21.91 8.12
C ASN A 453 3.84 -20.89 9.26
N PHE A 454 2.78 -20.07 9.38
CA PHE A 454 2.75 -18.96 10.33
C PHE A 454 1.61 -19.02 11.35
N ILE A 455 0.50 -19.68 11.03
CA ILE A 455 -0.71 -19.68 11.87
C ILE A 455 -0.89 -21.04 12.55
N MET A 456 -0.83 -22.12 11.78
CA MET A 456 -1.08 -23.50 12.20
C MET A 456 0.23 -24.28 12.31
N LYS A 457 1.16 -23.79 13.15
CA LYS A 457 2.49 -24.40 13.29
C LYS A 457 2.48 -25.67 14.13
N ASN A 458 1.59 -25.77 15.12
CA ASN A 458 1.54 -26.88 16.06
C ASN A 458 0.22 -27.65 15.97
N ASP A 459 0.28 -28.96 16.22
CA ASP A 459 -0.85 -29.88 16.27
C ASP A 459 -1.86 -29.61 17.39
N ARG A 460 -1.79 -28.49 18.13
CA ARG A 460 -2.80 -28.05 19.12
C ARG A 460 -3.38 -26.67 18.80
N ASP A 461 -3.00 -26.08 17.67
CA ASP A 461 -3.44 -24.72 17.30
C ASP A 461 -4.88 -24.69 16.70
N TRP A 462 -5.61 -25.80 16.69
CA TRP A 462 -6.89 -26.03 15.99
C TRP A 462 -8.16 -25.89 16.85
N GLU A 463 -8.10 -25.40 18.08
CA GLU A 463 -9.29 -25.10 18.90
C GLU A 463 -10.14 -23.91 18.38
N ILE A 464 -9.93 -23.50 17.13
CA ILE A 464 -10.70 -22.45 16.44
C ILE A 464 -11.90 -23.12 15.78
N ASP A 465 -13.10 -22.53 15.91
CA ASP A 465 -14.23 -22.93 15.06
C ASP A 465 -13.94 -22.59 13.59
N LEU A 466 -13.73 -23.63 12.77
CA LEU A 466 -13.37 -23.54 11.36
C LEU A 466 -14.58 -23.61 10.41
N ASN A 467 -15.80 -23.80 10.90
CA ASN A 467 -16.95 -24.12 10.04
C ASN A 467 -17.20 -23.09 8.93
N ASP A 468 -17.16 -21.81 9.28
CA ASP A 468 -17.39 -20.73 8.32
C ASP A 468 -16.21 -20.58 7.34
N LEU A 469 -14.98 -20.79 7.82
CA LEU A 469 -13.77 -20.76 6.98
C LEU A 469 -13.72 -21.94 6.01
N PHE A 470 -14.14 -23.12 6.45
CA PHE A 470 -14.26 -24.30 5.60
C PHE A 470 -15.29 -24.09 4.49
N THR A 471 -16.46 -23.54 4.84
CA THR A 471 -17.51 -23.21 3.87
C THR A 471 -17.02 -22.17 2.85
N LEU A 472 -16.28 -21.16 3.32
CA LEU A 472 -15.66 -20.15 2.45
C LEU A 472 -14.61 -20.75 1.50
N ALA A 473 -13.78 -21.68 1.99
CA ALA A 473 -12.82 -22.38 1.15
C ALA A 473 -13.50 -23.24 0.07
N LEU A 474 -14.62 -23.89 0.39
CA LEU A 474 -15.42 -24.64 -0.59
C LEU A 474 -16.02 -23.72 -1.67
N ASN A 475 -16.69 -22.63 -1.26
CA ASN A 475 -17.31 -21.68 -2.19
C ASN A 475 -16.30 -21.03 -3.15
N ASN A 476 -15.05 -20.88 -2.72
CA ASN A 476 -13.99 -20.24 -3.50
C ASN A 476 -13.09 -21.24 -4.26
N ASP A 477 -13.46 -22.51 -4.34
CA ASP A 477 -12.68 -23.61 -4.96
C ASP A 477 -11.22 -23.69 -4.46
N GLN A 478 -11.03 -23.49 -3.15
CA GLN A 478 -9.70 -23.48 -2.53
C GLN A 478 -9.33 -24.87 -1.98
N ILE A 479 -9.11 -25.81 -2.89
CA ILE A 479 -8.83 -27.23 -2.59
C ILE A 479 -7.70 -27.40 -1.56
N ALA A 480 -6.65 -26.58 -1.64
CA ALA A 480 -5.51 -26.68 -0.73
C ALA A 480 -5.86 -26.32 0.72
N PHE A 481 -6.78 -25.37 0.93
CA PHE A 481 -7.31 -25.03 2.26
C PHE A 481 -8.27 -26.11 2.77
N VAL A 482 -9.15 -26.63 1.90
CA VAL A 482 -10.03 -27.76 2.25
C VAL A 482 -9.21 -28.94 2.75
N LYS A 483 -8.15 -29.30 2.02
CA LYS A 483 -7.22 -30.35 2.46
C LYS A 483 -6.53 -30.02 3.78
N LEU A 484 -6.03 -28.79 3.94
CA LEU A 484 -5.41 -28.35 5.19
C LEU A 484 -6.36 -28.52 6.39
N PHE A 485 -7.64 -28.16 6.25
CA PHE A 485 -8.61 -28.28 7.32
C PHE A 485 -8.95 -29.75 7.63
N LEU A 486 -9.08 -30.59 6.61
CA LEU A 486 -9.30 -32.03 6.80
C LEU A 486 -8.11 -32.73 7.45
N ASP A 487 -6.88 -32.34 7.10
CA ASP A 487 -5.65 -32.87 7.70
C ASP A 487 -5.53 -32.54 9.20
N HIS A 488 -6.32 -31.58 9.72
CA HIS A 488 -6.36 -31.16 11.14
C HIS A 488 -7.71 -31.50 11.80
N ASP A 489 -8.26 -32.68 11.50
CA ASP A 489 -9.43 -33.27 12.16
C ASP A 489 -10.74 -32.46 12.07
N PHE A 490 -10.91 -31.64 11.04
CA PHE A 490 -12.20 -31.00 10.79
C PHE A 490 -13.29 -32.04 10.48
N SER A 491 -14.28 -32.15 11.38
CA SER A 491 -15.40 -33.10 11.23
C SER A 491 -16.38 -32.62 10.17
N LEU A 492 -16.43 -33.34 9.05
CA LEU A 492 -17.45 -33.15 8.02
C LEU A 492 -18.87 -33.43 8.54
N THR A 493 -19.01 -34.18 9.62
CA THR A 493 -20.31 -34.54 10.20
C THR A 493 -21.11 -33.31 10.61
N ASP A 494 -20.46 -32.29 11.13
CA ASP A 494 -21.13 -31.06 11.59
C ASP A 494 -21.56 -30.18 10.42
N LEU A 495 -20.81 -30.21 9.31
CA LEU A 495 -21.19 -29.55 8.06
C LEU A 495 -22.43 -30.20 7.42
N PHE A 496 -22.45 -31.52 7.32
CA PHE A 496 -23.55 -32.27 6.69
C PHE A 496 -24.80 -32.40 7.58
N ARG A 497 -24.69 -32.17 8.90
CA ARG A 497 -25.84 -32.10 9.80
C ARG A 497 -26.63 -30.80 9.65
N ASN A 498 -26.01 -29.72 9.21
CA ASN A 498 -26.69 -28.45 9.00
C ASN A 498 -27.29 -28.39 7.60
N HIS A 499 -28.56 -28.77 7.49
CA HIS A 499 -29.30 -28.85 6.23
C HIS A 499 -29.30 -27.52 5.45
N ASP A 500 -29.33 -26.38 6.14
CA ASP A 500 -29.31 -25.05 5.52
C ASP A 500 -27.95 -24.72 4.90
N LYS A 501 -26.84 -25.10 5.55
CA LYS A 501 -25.49 -24.95 4.99
C LYS A 501 -25.30 -25.82 3.76
N PHE A 502 -25.81 -27.06 3.79
CA PHE A 502 -25.76 -27.97 2.64
C PHE A 502 -26.58 -27.43 1.46
N ILE A 503 -27.80 -26.94 1.69
CA ILE A 503 -28.59 -26.27 0.63
C ILE A 503 -27.82 -25.08 0.07
N THR A 504 -27.26 -24.23 0.94
CA THR A 504 -26.52 -23.03 0.53
C THR A 504 -25.36 -23.37 -0.41
N LEU A 505 -24.63 -24.44 -0.14
CA LEU A 505 -23.54 -24.94 -1.00
C LEU A 505 -24.04 -25.35 -2.40
N TYR A 506 -25.23 -25.96 -2.49
CA TYR A 506 -25.83 -26.33 -3.79
C TYR A 506 -26.50 -25.15 -4.52
N THR A 507 -26.95 -24.12 -3.79
CA THR A 507 -27.62 -22.95 -4.39
C THR A 507 -26.66 -21.83 -4.79
N ASN A 508 -25.47 -21.75 -4.19
CA ASN A 508 -24.46 -20.75 -4.55
C ASN A 508 -23.94 -20.89 -6.00
N ASP A 509 -24.09 -22.07 -6.61
CA ASP A 509 -23.79 -22.34 -8.01
C ASP A 509 -24.78 -21.67 -9.01
N GLN A 510 -25.94 -21.20 -8.54
CA GLN A 510 -26.99 -20.63 -9.41
C GLN A 510 -26.69 -19.22 -9.94
N ASN A 511 -25.59 -18.57 -9.52
CA ASN A 511 -25.19 -17.26 -10.02
C ASN A 511 -24.20 -17.30 -11.20
N GLU A 512 -23.73 -18.49 -11.64
CA GLU A 512 -22.90 -18.62 -12.85
C GLU A 512 -23.68 -19.08 -14.10
N VAL A 513 -24.98 -19.38 -14.00
CA VAL A 513 -25.81 -19.76 -15.17
C VAL A 513 -26.67 -18.59 -15.64
N SER A 514 -26.04 -17.54 -16.16
CA SER A 514 -26.72 -16.55 -17.01
C SER A 514 -25.84 -16.07 -18.16
N TYR A 515 -25.27 -17.03 -18.91
CA TYR A 515 -24.88 -16.83 -20.30
C TYR A 515 -25.21 -18.10 -21.11
N ILE A 516 -26.42 -18.14 -21.65
CA ILE A 516 -26.75 -18.83 -22.90
C ILE A 516 -27.39 -17.79 -23.82
#